data_AF-K5UGI6-F1
#
_entry.id   AF-K5UGI6-F1
#
_cell.length_a   1.000
_cell.length_b   1.000
_cell.length_c   1.000
_cell.angle_alpha   90.00
_cell.angle_beta   90.00
_cell.angle_gamma   90.00
#
_symmetry.space_group_name_H-M   'P 1'
#
loop_
_entity.id
_entity.type
_entity.pdbx_description
1 polymer ?
#
loop_
_entity_poly.entity_id
_entity_poly.type
_entity_poly.pdbx_seq_one_letter_code
_entity_poly.pdbx_strand_id
1 'polypeptide(L)'
;MVKFLETLDDDDTVICMDGGQLFSANQKLGTPAVFGAYKRVDRKVKPVPAVFPEDARVTRQFPEDPLASLVPLPKQPPEFVPNGGRLTQEYLDEMNINSKEFLWPEEEKLFKHVLQIH
;
A
#
# COMPACT_ATOMS: atom_id res chain seq x y z
N MET A 1 30.58 -22.31 2.22
CA MET A 1 31.18 -21.70 3.42
C MET A 1 32.60 -21.22 3.14
N VAL A 2 33.47 -22.07 2.56
CA VAL A 2 34.86 -21.74 2.19
C VAL A 2 34.97 -20.49 1.27
N LYS A 3 34.12 -20.38 0.24
CA LYS A 3 34.12 -19.23 -0.70
C LYS A 3 33.84 -17.85 -0.09
N PHE A 4 33.25 -17.76 1.11
CA PHE A 4 32.97 -16.47 1.75
C PHE A 4 34.20 -15.93 2.47
N LEU A 5 35.00 -16.83 3.07
CA LEU A 5 36.21 -16.49 3.80
C LEU A 5 37.32 -15.99 2.87
N GLU A 6 37.38 -16.50 1.64
CA GLU A 6 38.36 -16.09 0.61
C GLU A 6 38.14 -14.65 0.10
N THR A 7 37.02 -14.01 0.45
CA THR A 7 36.69 -12.62 0.05
C THR A 7 36.81 -11.61 1.19
N LEU A 8 37.32 -12.04 2.35
CA LEU A 8 37.52 -11.18 3.51
C LEU A 8 38.94 -10.62 3.51
N ASP A 9 39.06 -9.31 3.71
CA ASP A 9 40.35 -8.63 3.84
C ASP A 9 40.82 -8.65 5.30
N ASP A 10 42.11 -8.37 5.56
CA ASP A 10 42.69 -8.37 6.91
C ASP A 10 42.01 -7.39 7.90
N ASP A 11 41.33 -6.35 7.38
CA ASP A 11 40.57 -5.34 8.13
C ASP A 11 39.08 -5.72 8.36
N ASP A 12 38.66 -6.91 7.93
CA ASP A 12 37.31 -7.41 8.17
C ASP A 12 37.16 -8.04 9.56
N THR A 13 36.28 -7.44 10.38
CA THR A 13 35.94 -7.96 11.70
C THR A 13 34.84 -9.01 11.60
N VAL A 14 35.17 -10.26 11.87
CA VAL A 14 34.21 -11.37 11.89
C VAL A 14 33.78 -11.62 13.34
N ILE A 15 32.50 -11.43 13.61
CA ILE A 15 31.90 -11.67 14.94
C ILE A 15 31.03 -12.93 14.86
N CYS A 16 31.42 -13.97 15.58
CA CYS A 16 30.69 -15.25 15.66
C CYS A 16 29.77 -15.24 16.90
N MET A 17 28.51 -15.67 16.78
CA MET A 17 27.39 -15.34 17.71
C MET A 17 26.96 -16.44 18.72
N ASP A 18 27.79 -17.43 19.02
CA ASP A 18 27.44 -18.66 19.77
C ASP A 18 28.60 -19.03 20.70
N GLY A 19 29.05 -18.03 21.45
CA GLY A 19 29.76 -18.26 22.69
C GLY A 19 31.19 -18.75 22.49
N GLY A 20 32.07 -17.79 22.22
CA GLY A 20 33.40 -17.92 22.74
C GLY A 20 34.31 -16.81 22.37
N GLN A 21 34.61 -16.64 21.08
CA GLN A 21 35.78 -15.87 20.75
C GLN A 21 35.73 -15.32 19.28
N LEU A 22 36.32 -14.12 19.07
CA LEU A 22 36.48 -13.37 17.82
C LEU A 22 37.75 -13.74 17.02
N PHE A 23 37.71 -13.76 15.69
CA PHE A 23 38.96 -13.77 14.89
C PHE A 23 39.02 -12.54 13.98
N SER A 24 40.09 -11.74 14.13
CA SER A 24 40.63 -10.89 13.06
C SER A 24 41.67 -11.72 12.32
N ALA A 25 41.87 -11.49 11.02
CA ALA A 25 42.55 -12.37 10.08
C ALA A 25 43.94 -12.92 10.49
N ASN A 26 44.57 -12.42 11.57
CA ASN A 26 45.78 -13.01 12.16
C ASN A 26 45.84 -13.03 13.71
N GLN A 27 44.70 -13.07 14.42
CA GLN A 27 44.71 -13.33 15.87
C GLN A 27 43.61 -14.29 16.32
N LYS A 28 44.03 -15.31 17.06
CA LYS A 28 43.20 -16.40 17.56
C LYS A 28 42.33 -15.88 18.71
N LEU A 29 41.06 -15.59 18.49
CA LEU A 29 40.07 -15.80 19.54
C LEU A 29 39.05 -16.85 19.02
N GLY A 30 39.17 -18.11 19.50
CA GLY A 30 38.37 -19.37 19.38
C GLY A 30 36.81 -19.47 19.27
N THR A 31 36.14 -20.27 20.14
CA THR A 31 35.01 -21.16 19.75
C THR A 31 33.85 -20.57 18.90
N PRO A 32 33.41 -21.31 17.85
CA PRO A 32 32.69 -20.75 16.71
C PRO A 32 31.21 -21.07 16.73
N ALA A 33 30.51 -20.35 15.86
CA ALA A 33 29.18 -19.97 16.19
C ALA A 33 28.41 -19.33 15.02
N VAL A 34 27.38 -20.04 14.57
CA VAL A 34 26.36 -19.82 13.54
C VAL A 34 26.27 -18.43 12.90
N PHE A 35 26.34 -18.47 11.57
CA PHE A 35 26.59 -17.41 10.62
C PHE A 35 25.35 -16.58 10.28
N GLY A 36 25.06 -15.56 11.10
CA GLY A 36 24.21 -14.42 10.71
C GLY A 36 25.03 -13.26 10.15
N ALA A 37 25.88 -13.48 9.15
CA ALA A 37 26.76 -12.41 8.64
C ALA A 37 26.01 -11.47 7.69
N TYR A 38 25.55 -10.33 8.21
CA TYR A 38 25.05 -9.23 7.38
C TYR A 38 26.24 -8.44 6.80
N LYS A 39 26.25 -8.17 5.49
CA LYS A 39 27.30 -7.34 4.88
C LYS A 39 27.22 -5.91 5.42
N ARG A 40 28.39 -5.31 5.70
CA ARG A 40 28.49 -3.89 6.08
C ARG A 40 27.90 -3.00 4.99
N VAL A 41 27.29 -1.88 5.39
CA VAL A 41 26.51 -0.99 4.51
C VAL A 41 27.37 -0.36 3.41
N ASP A 42 28.63 -0.04 3.72
CA ASP A 42 29.64 0.46 2.78
C ASP A 42 30.03 -0.56 1.70
N ARG A 43 29.97 -1.86 2.03
CA ARG A 43 30.22 -2.98 1.11
C ARG A 43 28.95 -3.54 0.48
N LYS A 44 27.80 -2.88 0.68
CA LYS A 44 26.52 -3.29 0.08
C LYS A 44 26.50 -2.92 -1.40
N VAL A 45 26.51 -3.93 -2.26
CA VAL A 45 26.34 -3.74 -3.71
C VAL A 45 24.95 -3.18 -3.97
N LYS A 46 24.88 -1.98 -4.54
CA LYS A 46 23.63 -1.41 -5.06
C LYS A 46 23.41 -1.94 -6.47
N PRO A 47 22.29 -2.60 -6.77
CA PRO A 47 22.00 -3.02 -8.13
C PRO A 47 21.92 -1.80 -9.05
N VAL A 48 22.41 -1.94 -10.28
CA VAL A 48 22.27 -0.90 -11.30
C VAL A 48 20.78 -0.77 -11.62
N PRO A 49 20.20 0.44 -11.58
CA PRO A 49 18.81 0.64 -11.98
C PRO A 49 18.62 0.16 -13.42
N ALA A 50 17.82 -0.91 -13.60
CA ALA A 50 17.45 -1.42 -14.90
C ALA A 50 16.18 -0.72 -15.41
N VAL A 51 15.97 -0.73 -16.74
CA VAL A 51 14.68 -0.33 -17.32
C VAL A 51 13.61 -1.29 -16.84
N PHE A 52 12.45 -0.75 -16.45
CA PHE A 52 11.32 -1.57 -16.01
C PHE A 52 10.85 -2.45 -17.19
N PRO A 53 10.78 -3.79 -17.01
CA PRO A 53 10.48 -4.69 -18.12
C PRO A 53 9.07 -4.47 -18.66
N GLU A 54 8.91 -4.48 -19.98
CA GLU A 54 7.61 -4.29 -20.64
C GLU A 54 6.59 -5.37 -20.23
N ASP A 55 7.03 -6.60 -19.98
CA ASP A 55 6.17 -7.69 -19.52
C ASP A 55 5.58 -7.46 -18.11
N ALA A 56 6.23 -6.61 -17.30
CA ALA A 56 5.72 -6.23 -15.98
C ALA A 56 4.87 -4.96 -16.03
N ARG A 57 4.68 -4.35 -17.21
CA ARG A 57 3.94 -3.10 -17.38
C ARG A 57 2.46 -3.33 -17.13
N VAL A 58 1.88 -2.52 -16.25
CA VAL A 58 0.45 -2.56 -15.96
C VAL A 58 -0.33 -2.07 -17.18
N THR A 59 -1.09 -2.96 -17.81
CA THR A 59 -2.05 -2.63 -18.87
C THR A 59 -3.41 -2.36 -18.24
N ARG A 60 -3.96 -1.17 -18.46
CA ARG A 60 -5.34 -0.84 -18.04
C ARG A 60 -6.26 -1.09 -19.23
N GLN A 61 -7.15 -2.07 -19.11
CA GLN A 61 -8.17 -2.38 -20.11
C GLN A 61 -9.54 -2.40 -19.44
N PHE A 62 -10.54 -1.87 -20.14
CA PHE A 62 -11.96 -2.01 -19.78
C PHE A 62 -12.55 -3.12 -20.65
N PRO A 63 -12.70 -4.35 -20.15
CA PRO A 63 -13.23 -5.46 -20.94
C PRO A 63 -14.70 -5.22 -21.35
N GLU A 64 -15.43 -4.45 -20.57
CA GLU A 64 -16.83 -4.08 -20.78
C GLU A 64 -17.05 -2.61 -20.39
N ASP A 65 -18.17 -2.01 -20.82
CA ASP A 65 -18.53 -0.64 -20.45
C ASP A 65 -18.89 -0.56 -18.96
N PRO A 66 -18.08 0.15 -18.13
CA PRO A 66 -18.33 0.24 -16.69
C PRO A 66 -19.61 1.01 -16.34
N LEU A 67 -20.20 1.75 -17.27
CA LEU A 67 -21.43 2.51 -17.05
C LEU A 67 -22.70 1.73 -17.40
N ALA A 68 -22.57 0.58 -18.07
CA ALA A 68 -23.70 -0.18 -18.58
C ALA A 68 -24.65 -0.70 -17.49
N SER A 69 -24.15 -0.94 -16.27
CA SER A 69 -24.94 -1.42 -15.14
C SER A 69 -25.53 -0.30 -14.27
N LEU A 70 -25.22 0.97 -14.55
CA LEU A 70 -25.67 2.09 -13.73
C LEU A 70 -27.13 2.45 -14.03
N VAL A 71 -27.89 2.75 -12.97
CA VAL A 71 -29.27 3.23 -13.10
C VAL A 71 -29.25 4.67 -13.61
N PRO A 72 -30.07 5.02 -14.63
CA PRO A 72 -30.15 6.39 -15.12
C PRO A 72 -30.71 7.32 -14.05
N LEU A 73 -30.06 8.47 -13.88
CA LEU A 73 -30.48 9.48 -12.90
C LEU A 73 -31.61 10.36 -13.46
N PRO A 74 -32.64 10.68 -12.66
CA PRO A 74 -33.69 11.61 -13.08
C PRO A 74 -33.13 13.04 -13.16
N LYS A 75 -33.55 13.78 -14.20
CA LYS A 75 -33.20 15.21 -14.35
C LYS A 75 -33.94 16.12 -13.37
N GLN A 76 -35.10 15.66 -12.90
CA GLN A 76 -35.96 16.35 -11.94
C GLN A 76 -36.27 15.33 -10.84
N PRO A 77 -35.40 15.24 -9.81
CA PRO A 77 -35.58 14.29 -8.72
C PRO A 77 -36.83 14.67 -7.90
N PRO A 78 -37.60 13.67 -7.41
CA PRO A 78 -38.73 13.92 -6.53
C PRO A 78 -38.25 14.46 -5.18
N GLU A 79 -39.15 15.10 -4.43
CA GLU A 79 -38.87 15.46 -3.04
C GLU A 79 -38.70 14.20 -2.19
N PHE A 80 -37.79 14.28 -1.23
CA PHE A 80 -37.52 13.18 -0.32
C PHE A 80 -38.73 12.94 0.59
N VAL A 81 -39.23 11.71 0.59
CA VAL A 81 -40.27 11.25 1.51
C VAL A 81 -39.74 10.03 2.25
N PRO A 82 -39.66 10.07 3.60
CA PRO A 82 -39.27 8.91 4.38
C PRO A 82 -40.22 7.74 4.12
N ASN A 83 -39.72 6.67 3.53
CA ASN A 83 -40.50 5.47 3.19
C ASN A 83 -40.46 4.39 4.29
N GLY A 84 -40.02 4.76 5.50
CA GLY A 84 -39.80 3.82 6.60
C GLY A 84 -38.60 2.88 6.39
N GLY A 85 -37.75 3.15 5.39
CA GLY A 85 -36.52 2.41 5.10
C GLY A 85 -35.34 2.82 5.99
N ARG A 86 -34.12 2.51 5.53
CA ARG A 86 -32.87 2.82 6.25
C ARG A 86 -32.58 4.31 6.35
N LEU A 87 -33.08 5.11 5.42
CA LEU A 87 -32.85 6.55 5.36
C LEU A 87 -34.04 7.29 6.00
N THR A 88 -33.83 7.79 7.22
CA THR A 88 -34.79 8.67 7.91
C THR A 88 -34.40 10.13 7.74
N GLN A 89 -35.34 11.04 8.02
CA GLN A 89 -35.09 12.47 7.96
C GLN A 89 -33.98 12.90 8.95
N GLU A 90 -34.01 12.36 10.17
CA GLU A 90 -33.03 12.66 11.23
C GLU A 90 -31.60 12.34 10.78
N TYR A 91 -31.39 11.18 10.13
CA TYR A 91 -30.09 10.79 9.59
C TYR A 91 -29.61 11.71 8.45
N LEU A 92 -30.53 12.17 7.60
CA LEU A 92 -30.19 13.11 6.52
C LEU A 92 -29.77 14.47 7.07
N ASP A 93 -30.45 14.93 8.11
CA ASP A 93 -30.13 16.20 8.77
C ASP A 93 -28.76 16.13 9.48
N GLU A 94 -28.46 15.01 10.14
CA GLU A 94 -27.15 14.74 10.76
C GLU A 94 -26.01 14.67 9.73
N MET A 95 -26.26 14.12 8.54
CA MET A 95 -25.25 13.99 7.49
C MET A 95 -24.77 15.35 6.94
N ASN A 96 -25.53 16.43 7.13
CA ASN A 96 -25.15 17.80 6.77
C ASN A 96 -24.55 17.91 5.35
N ILE A 97 -25.26 17.33 4.37
CA ILE A 97 -24.81 17.06 3.00
C ILE A 97 -24.25 18.29 2.28
N ASN A 98 -24.84 19.47 2.53
CA ASN A 98 -24.47 20.72 1.85
C ASN A 98 -23.92 21.79 2.81
N SER A 99 -23.12 21.39 3.80
CA SER A 99 -22.55 22.31 4.81
C SER A 99 -21.78 23.51 4.27
N LYS A 100 -21.24 23.42 3.05
CA LYS A 100 -20.46 24.48 2.39
C LYS A 100 -21.22 25.18 1.25
N GLU A 101 -22.51 24.91 1.10
CA GLU A 101 -23.37 25.46 0.03
C GLU A 101 -22.78 25.26 -1.38
N PHE A 102 -22.06 24.15 -1.58
CA PHE A 102 -21.44 23.82 -2.86
C PHE A 102 -22.46 23.30 -3.87
N LEU A 103 -23.44 22.52 -3.39
CA LEU A 103 -24.46 21.89 -4.24
C LEU A 103 -25.63 22.84 -4.51
N TRP A 104 -26.19 22.74 -5.71
CA TRP A 104 -27.46 23.40 -6.02
C TRP A 104 -28.64 22.70 -5.34
N PRO A 105 -29.78 23.39 -5.13
CA PRO A 105 -30.95 22.78 -4.50
C PRO A 105 -31.45 21.51 -5.21
N GLU A 106 -31.38 21.47 -6.54
CA GLU A 106 -31.76 20.28 -7.32
C GLU A 106 -30.72 19.14 -7.22
N GLU A 107 -29.44 19.45 -7.08
CA GLU A 107 -28.39 18.45 -6.86
C GLU A 107 -28.48 17.83 -5.46
N GLU A 108 -28.83 18.64 -4.45
CA GLU A 108 -29.07 18.12 -3.10
C GLU A 108 -30.26 17.16 -3.07
N LYS A 109 -31.35 17.48 -3.79
CA LYS A 109 -32.48 16.56 -3.97
C LYS A 109 -32.07 15.28 -4.69
N LEU A 110 -31.26 15.38 -5.74
CA LEU A 110 -30.77 14.23 -6.48
C LEU A 110 -29.94 13.30 -5.58
N PHE A 111 -29.09 13.86 -4.73
CA PHE A 111 -28.29 13.09 -3.79
C PHE A 111 -29.17 12.31 -2.80
N LYS A 112 -30.20 12.96 -2.23
CA LYS A 112 -31.18 12.30 -1.36
C LYS A 112 -31.91 11.17 -2.08
N HIS A 113 -32.26 11.37 -3.35
CA HIS A 113 -32.90 10.35 -4.17
C HIS A 113 -32.00 9.14 -4.43
N VAL A 114 -30.71 9.35 -4.73
CA VAL A 114 -29.73 8.27 -4.93
C VAL A 114 -29.55 7.44 -3.66
N LEU A 115 -29.42 8.10 -2.49
CA LEU A 115 -29.34 7.42 -1.20
C LEU A 115 -30.60 6.63 -0.82
N GLN A 116 -31.75 7.00 -1.37
CA GLN A 116 -33.01 6.29 -1.10
C GLN A 116 -33.18 5.04 -1.99
N ILE A 117 -32.59 5.03 -3.19
CA ILE A 117 -32.67 3.91 -4.15
C ILE A 117 -31.69 2.78 -3.81
N HIS A 118 -30.52 3.11 -3.27
CA HIS A 118 -29.40 2.17 -3.01
C HIS A 118 -29.24 1.85 -1.52
#